data_AF-A0AAU3S8Y1-F1
#
_entry.id   AF-A0AAU3S8Y1-F1
#
_cell.length_a   1.000
_cell.length_b   1.000
_cell.length_c   1.000
_cell.angle_alpha   90.00
_cell.angle_beta   90.00
_cell.angle_gamma   90.00
#
_symmetry.space_group_name_H-M   'P 1'
#
loop_
_entity.id
_entity.type
_entity.pdbx_description
1 polymer ?
#
loop_
_entity_poly.entity_id
_entity_poly.type
_entity_poly.pdbx_seq_one_letter_code
_entity_poly.pdbx_strand_id
1 'polypeptide(L)'
;MPEHAIPAQINRGCTTYAAPAYSPSGRPLPRLEIEVRPAGDRQLVAVTGEIDIDADHLLHSTLRAALDRSRHGVDLDLSKVDFCDCSGLNILLRIRQRALRDGKTLCVHAASSAVRRLLTVTRTLPLLAPVSRGAPRAVPNE
;
A
#
# COMPACT_ATOMS: atom_id res chain seq x y z
N MET A 1 32.44 24.67 20.44
CA MET A 1 31.83 24.79 21.78
C MET A 1 31.81 26.26 22.15
N PRO A 2 30.78 26.78 22.85
CA PRO A 2 29.40 26.30 23.09
C PRO A 2 28.37 27.39 22.63
N GLU A 3 27.04 27.32 22.73
CA GLU A 3 26.20 27.10 23.92
C GLU A 3 24.71 26.90 23.55
N HIS A 4 24.14 25.94 24.28
CA HIS A 4 22.76 25.51 24.56
C HIS A 4 21.53 26.39 24.26
N ALA A 5 20.45 25.72 23.82
CA ALA A 5 19.23 25.60 24.64
C ALA A 5 18.35 24.43 24.15
N ILE A 6 18.37 23.31 24.87
CA ILE A 6 17.33 22.27 24.85
C ILE A 6 16.52 22.47 26.14
N PRO A 7 15.20 22.72 26.10
CA PRO A 7 14.37 22.49 27.27
C PRO A 7 13.93 21.03 27.32
N ALA A 8 14.17 20.44 28.50
CA ALA A 8 13.88 19.07 28.86
C ALA A 8 12.39 18.86 29.18
N GLN A 9 11.85 17.70 28.73
CA GLN A 9 10.92 16.76 29.41
C GLN A 9 9.58 17.32 29.95
N ILE A 10 8.44 16.60 30.06
CA ILE A 10 8.13 15.22 30.47
C ILE A 10 6.66 14.92 30.06
N ASN A 11 6.30 13.77 29.45
CA ASN A 11 5.28 12.84 30.01
C ASN A 11 5.11 11.52 29.21
N ARG A 12 5.50 10.43 29.89
CA ARG A 12 4.94 9.06 29.92
C ARG A 12 4.14 8.54 28.71
N GLY A 13 4.84 7.75 27.91
CA GLY A 13 4.31 6.71 27.05
C GLY A 13 5.49 6.12 26.30
N CYS A 14 5.82 4.85 26.53
CA CYS A 14 6.89 4.18 25.79
C CYS A 14 6.54 4.19 24.30
N THR A 15 7.05 5.18 23.57
CA THR A 15 7.03 5.21 22.11
C THR A 15 8.45 4.88 21.71
N THR A 16 8.69 3.65 21.32
CA THR A 16 9.94 3.25 20.66
C THR A 16 10.06 4.08 19.38
N TYR A 17 10.86 5.15 19.43
CA TYR A 17 11.19 5.91 18.22
C TYR A 17 12.28 5.14 17.48
N ALA A 18 11.87 4.30 16.53
CA ALA A 18 12.79 3.62 15.64
C ALA A 18 13.50 4.67 14.77
N ALA A 19 14.77 4.93 15.06
CA ALA A 19 15.61 5.79 14.24
C ALA A 19 15.60 5.28 12.78
N PRO A 20 15.38 6.14 11.77
CA PRO A 20 15.46 5.70 10.38
C PRO A 20 16.89 5.28 10.05
N ALA A 21 17.03 4.11 9.44
CA ALA A 21 18.29 3.68 8.85
C ALA A 21 18.60 4.59 7.64
N TYR A 22 19.67 5.37 7.74
CA TYR A 22 20.16 6.22 6.65
C TYR A 22 21.17 5.46 5.80
N SER A 23 21.12 5.68 4.48
CA SER A 23 22.22 5.26 3.58
C SER A 23 23.47 6.10 3.82
N PRO A 24 24.68 5.62 3.45
CA PRO A 24 25.93 6.41 3.49
C PRO A 24 25.90 7.67 2.61
N SER A 25 24.86 7.86 1.79
CA SER A 25 24.58 9.05 0.98
C SER A 25 23.67 10.08 1.66
N GLY A 26 23.30 9.90 2.93
CA GLY A 26 22.44 10.82 3.68
C GLY A 26 20.98 10.84 3.22
N ARG A 27 20.60 9.96 2.30
CA ARG A 27 19.21 9.78 1.88
C ARG A 27 18.54 8.79 2.85
N PRO A 28 17.36 9.10 3.42
CA PRO A 28 16.58 8.09 4.11
C PRO A 28 16.37 6.92 3.15
N LEU A 29 16.65 5.70 3.59
CA LEU A 29 16.31 4.51 2.83
C LEU A 29 14.79 4.56 2.60
N PRO A 30 14.29 4.26 1.39
CA PRO A 30 12.86 4.04 1.26
C PRO A 30 12.51 2.88 2.20
N ARG A 31 11.71 3.15 3.23
CA ARG A 31 11.10 2.11 4.09
C ARG A 31 10.02 1.32 3.35
N LEU A 32 9.96 1.43 2.02
CA LEU A 32 8.94 0.90 1.15
C LEU A 32 9.61 0.20 -0.03
N GLU A 33 9.36 -1.10 -0.16
CA GLU A 33 9.71 -1.88 -1.33
C GLU A 33 8.43 -2.23 -2.11
N ILE A 34 8.49 -2.09 -3.43
CA ILE A 34 7.37 -2.43 -4.33
C ILE A 34 7.86 -3.38 -5.41
N GLU A 35 7.26 -4.56 -5.47
CA GLU A 35 7.51 -5.56 -6.51
C GLU A 35 6.30 -5.65 -7.42
N VAL A 36 6.51 -5.48 -8.73
CA VAL A 36 5.45 -5.60 -9.74
C VAL A 36 5.70 -6.83 -10.57
N ARG A 37 4.72 -7.74 -10.62
CA ARG A 37 4.80 -8.97 -11.38
C ARG A 37 3.57 -9.15 -12.26
N PRO A 38 3.74 -9.58 -13.52
CA PRO A 38 2.59 -9.94 -14.35
C PRO A 38 1.91 -11.19 -13.80
N ALA A 39 0.58 -11.14 -13.71
CA ALA A 39 -0.28 -12.23 -13.25
C ALA A 39 -1.38 -12.49 -14.29
N GLY A 40 -0.98 -13.07 -15.42
CA GLY A 40 -1.84 -13.24 -16.59
C GLY A 40 -2.29 -11.90 -17.17
N ASP A 41 -3.59 -11.66 -17.17
CA ASP A 41 -4.21 -10.43 -17.67
C ASP A 41 -4.23 -9.26 -16.66
N ARG A 42 -3.70 -9.50 -15.47
CA ARG A 42 -3.62 -8.56 -14.34
C ARG A 42 -2.16 -8.34 -13.94
N GLN A 43 -1.92 -7.34 -13.11
CA GLN A 43 -0.62 -7.07 -12.50
C GLN A 43 -0.73 -7.27 -10.99
N LEU A 44 0.14 -8.10 -10.41
CA LEU A 44 0.27 -8.24 -8.97
C LEU A 44 1.32 -7.24 -8.49
N VAL A 45 0.96 -6.40 -7.53
CA VAL A 45 1.84 -5.41 -6.91
C VAL A 45 1.96 -5.75 -5.44
N ALA A 46 3.11 -6.27 -5.05
CA ALA A 46 3.43 -6.56 -3.66
C ALA A 46 4.15 -5.37 -3.04
N VAL A 47 3.68 -4.94 -1.88
CA VAL A 47 4.24 -3.80 -1.14
C VAL A 47 4.73 -4.31 0.21
N THR A 48 5.95 -3.92 0.57
CA THR A 48 6.59 -4.28 1.84
C THR A 48 7.06 -3.03 2.56
N GLY A 49 6.87 -2.98 3.88
CA GLY A 49 7.32 -1.89 4.74
C GLY A 49 6.20 -0.90 5.12
N GLU A 50 6.45 0.40 4.99
CA GLU A 50 5.58 1.45 5.53
C GLU A 50 4.98 2.33 4.42
N ILE A 51 3.64 2.44 4.38
CA ILE A 51 2.93 3.36 3.48
C ILE A 51 2.56 4.62 4.26
N ASP A 52 3.35 5.67 4.08
CA ASP A 52 3.15 7.01 4.63
C ASP A 52 3.12 8.09 3.53
N ILE A 53 3.18 9.36 3.94
CA ILE A 53 3.20 10.51 3.02
C ILE A 53 4.48 10.55 2.14
N ASP A 54 5.60 10.03 2.61
CA ASP A 54 6.87 9.98 1.85
C ASP A 54 6.84 8.86 0.79
N ALA A 55 6.10 7.78 1.08
CA ALA A 55 5.81 6.69 0.15
C ALA A 55 4.85 7.08 -1.00
N ASP A 56 4.20 8.24 -0.93
CA ASP A 56 3.09 8.62 -1.82
C ASP A 56 3.48 8.59 -3.31
N HIS A 57 4.58 9.23 -3.66
CA HIS A 57 5.00 9.37 -5.05
C HIS A 57 5.44 8.05 -5.68
N LEU A 58 6.16 7.21 -4.93
CA LEU A 58 6.64 5.92 -5.41
C LEU A 58 5.47 4.94 -5.60
N LEU A 59 4.57 4.85 -4.61
CA LEU A 59 3.39 3.99 -4.70
C LEU A 59 2.45 4.42 -5.82
N HIS A 60 2.14 5.71 -5.91
CA HIS A 60 1.24 6.23 -6.94
C HIS A 60 1.78 6.03 -8.35
N SER A 61 3.06 6.35 -8.59
CA SER A 61 3.69 6.17 -9.92
C SER A 61 3.76 4.70 -10.33
N THR A 62 4.12 3.81 -9.40
CA THR A 62 4.21 2.36 -9.66
C THR A 62 2.86 1.75 -9.95
N LEU A 63 1.83 2.07 -9.14
CA LEU A 63 0.47 1.59 -9.38
C LEU A 63 -0.11 2.08 -10.69
N ARG A 64 0.22 3.32 -11.07
CA ARG A 64 -0.20 3.87 -12.36
C ARG A 64 0.44 3.14 -13.52
N ALA A 65 1.75 2.92 -13.48
CA ALA A 65 2.46 2.14 -14.49
C ALA A 65 1.92 0.70 -14.58
N ALA A 66 1.62 0.06 -13.45
CA ALA A 66 1.02 -1.27 -13.41
C ALA A 66 -0.39 -1.28 -14.02
N LEU A 67 -1.22 -0.27 -13.72
CA LEU A 67 -2.55 -0.13 -14.34
C LEU A 67 -2.45 0.06 -15.86
N ASP A 68 -1.53 0.90 -16.33
CA ASP A 68 -1.35 1.18 -17.75
C ASP A 68 -0.90 -0.09 -18.52
N ARG A 69 -0.06 -0.93 -17.89
CA ARG A 69 0.40 -2.21 -18.46
C ARG A 69 -0.60 -3.36 -18.31
N SER A 70 -1.57 -3.24 -17.41
CA SER A 70 -2.59 -4.26 -17.17
C SER A 70 -3.76 -4.13 -18.14
N ARG A 71 -4.34 -5.27 -18.54
CA ARG A 71 -5.57 -5.31 -19.34
C ARG A 71 -6.82 -5.24 -18.47
N HIS A 72 -6.85 -5.98 -17.36
CA HIS A 72 -8.07 -6.14 -16.55
C HIS A 72 -7.99 -5.47 -15.17
N GLY A 73 -6.79 -5.19 -14.65
CA GLY A 73 -6.64 -4.60 -13.33
C GLY A 73 -5.35 -4.91 -12.59
N VAL A 74 -5.24 -4.37 -11.39
CA VAL A 74 -4.11 -4.56 -10.49
C VAL A 74 -4.61 -5.24 -9.21
N ASP A 75 -3.88 -6.26 -8.79
CA ASP A 75 -4.04 -6.92 -7.50
C ASP A 75 -2.91 -6.47 -6.56
N LEU A 76 -3.27 -6.12 -5.34
CA LEU A 76 -2.36 -5.59 -4.33
C LEU A 76 -2.14 -6.62 -3.24
N ASP A 77 -0.88 -6.90 -2.95
CA ASP A 77 -0.47 -7.64 -1.77
C ASP A 77 0.16 -6.66 -0.77
N LEU A 78 -0.59 -6.39 0.30
CA LEU A 78 -0.20 -5.55 1.43
C LEU A 78 0.04 -6.41 2.69
N SER A 79 0.30 -7.71 2.54
CA SER A 79 0.52 -8.63 3.66
C SER A 79 1.76 -8.29 4.49
N LYS A 80 2.79 -7.73 3.84
CA LYS A 80 4.06 -7.31 4.45
C LYS A 80 4.14 -5.81 4.72
N VAL A 81 2.99 -5.14 4.76
CA VAL A 81 2.91 -3.72 5.11
C VAL A 81 2.66 -3.62 6.61
N ASP A 82 3.64 -3.11 7.35
CA ASP A 82 3.56 -2.99 8.81
C ASP A 82 2.78 -1.74 9.22
N PHE A 83 2.78 -0.71 8.38
CA PHE A 83 2.12 0.56 8.64
C PHE A 83 1.46 1.14 7.39
N CYS A 84 0.25 1.68 7.56
CA CYS A 84 -0.47 2.41 6.51
C CYS A 84 -1.27 3.53 7.18
N ASP A 85 -1.09 4.76 6.71
CA ASP A 85 -1.82 5.93 7.19
C ASP A 85 -3.01 6.30 6.29
N CYS A 86 -3.70 7.38 6.64
CA CYS A 86 -4.80 7.90 5.84
C CYS A 86 -4.34 8.37 4.44
N SER A 87 -3.09 8.83 4.31
CA SER A 87 -2.49 9.26 3.04
C SER A 87 -2.36 8.08 2.09
N GLY A 88 -1.79 6.97 2.57
CA GLY A 88 -1.70 5.68 1.88
C GLY A 88 -3.06 5.18 1.39
N LEU A 89 -4.07 5.22 2.27
CA LEU A 89 -5.43 4.85 1.89
C LEU A 89 -5.98 5.74 0.78
N ASN A 90 -5.78 7.05 0.85
CA ASN A 90 -6.27 7.98 -0.16
C ASN A 90 -5.67 7.71 -1.55
N ILE A 91 -4.40 7.30 -1.60
CA ILE A 91 -3.74 6.87 -2.85
C ILE A 91 -4.45 5.65 -3.43
N LEU A 92 -4.67 4.61 -2.60
CA LEU A 92 -5.35 3.39 -3.04
C LEU A 92 -6.74 3.70 -3.62
N LEU A 93 -7.48 4.60 -2.97
CA LEU A 93 -8.80 5.04 -3.46
C LEU A 93 -8.71 5.83 -4.77
N ARG A 94 -7.73 6.73 -4.91
CA ARG A 94 -7.53 7.52 -6.14
C ARG A 94 -7.15 6.62 -7.32
N ILE A 95 -6.26 5.66 -7.11
CA ILE A 95 -5.86 4.66 -8.10
C ILE A 95 -7.05 3.78 -8.47
N ARG A 96 -7.85 3.33 -7.49
CA ARG A 96 -9.08 2.57 -7.76
C ARG A 96 -10.06 3.35 -8.64
N GLN A 97 -10.33 4.61 -8.31
CA GLN A 97 -11.21 5.46 -9.10
C GLN A 97 -10.72 5.58 -10.54
N ARG A 98 -9.41 5.71 -10.74
CA ARG A 98 -8.82 5.73 -12.08
C ARG A 98 -8.99 4.39 -12.80
N ALA A 99 -8.68 3.28 -12.14
CA ALA A 99 -8.88 1.95 -12.70
C ALA A 99 -10.32 1.77 -13.19
N LEU A 100 -11.31 2.20 -12.40
CA LEU A 100 -12.73 2.14 -12.78
C LEU A 100 -13.06 3.02 -13.98
N ARG A 101 -12.49 4.22 -14.10
CA ARG A 101 -12.66 5.06 -15.30
C ARG A 101 -12.09 4.40 -16.56
N ASP A 102 -11.02 3.63 -16.40
CA ASP A 102 -10.36 2.92 -17.49
C ASP A 102 -10.98 1.53 -17.75
N GLY A 103 -12.11 1.19 -17.10
CA GLY A 103 -12.78 -0.12 -17.21
C GLY A 103 -12.05 -1.28 -16.51
N LYS A 104 -11.02 -0.97 -15.72
CA LYS A 104 -10.16 -1.90 -14.98
C LYS A 104 -10.56 -1.98 -13.50
N THR A 105 -9.97 -2.91 -12.76
CA THR A 105 -10.17 -3.00 -11.30
C THR A 105 -8.88 -2.89 -10.51
N LEU A 106 -8.97 -2.38 -9.29
CA LEU A 106 -7.92 -2.43 -8.28
C LEU A 106 -8.46 -3.22 -7.09
N CYS A 107 -7.78 -4.30 -6.71
CA CYS A 107 -8.21 -5.18 -5.63
C CYS A 107 -7.05 -5.41 -4.65
N VAL A 108 -7.34 -5.55 -3.36
CA VAL A 108 -6.38 -5.99 -2.33
C VAL A 108 -6.57 -7.48 -2.12
N HIS A 109 -5.60 -8.27 -2.54
CA HIS A 109 -5.58 -9.73 -2.43
C HIS A 109 -5.23 -10.18 -1.01
N ALA A 110 -4.21 -9.57 -0.43
CA ALA A 110 -3.78 -9.83 0.94
C ALA A 110 -3.43 -8.51 1.64
N ALA A 111 -3.64 -8.46 2.96
CA ALA A 111 -3.37 -7.29 3.77
C ALA A 111 -2.99 -7.71 5.19
N SER A 112 -2.02 -7.02 5.78
CA SER A 112 -1.62 -7.19 7.18
C SER A 112 -2.77 -6.84 8.14
N SER A 113 -2.66 -7.25 9.40
CA SER A 113 -3.64 -6.91 10.43
C SER A 113 -3.81 -5.40 10.61
N ALA A 114 -2.72 -4.63 10.54
CA ALA A 114 -2.72 -3.17 10.61
C ALA A 114 -3.51 -2.55 9.45
N VAL A 115 -3.21 -2.95 8.21
CA VAL A 115 -3.90 -2.45 7.01
C VAL A 115 -5.37 -2.87 7.03
N ARG A 116 -5.68 -4.12 7.38
CA ARG A 116 -7.06 -4.60 7.50
C ARG A 116 -7.85 -3.81 8.56
N ARG A 117 -7.23 -3.48 9.69
CA ARG A 117 -7.86 -2.68 10.74
C ARG A 117 -8.18 -1.27 10.22
N LEU A 118 -7.23 -0.62 9.55
CA LEU A 118 -7.44 0.67 8.90
C LEU A 118 -8.64 0.61 7.94
N LEU A 119 -8.59 -0.30 6.96
CA LEU A 119 -9.64 -0.47 5.95
C LEU A 119 -11.03 -0.77 6.55
N THR A 120 -11.07 -1.48 7.68
CA THR A 120 -12.30 -1.81 8.40
C THR A 120 -12.86 -0.57 9.11
N VAL A 121 -12.02 0.17 9.83
CA VAL A 121 -12.41 1.39 10.55
C VAL A 121 -12.88 2.47 9.58
N THR A 122 -12.20 2.61 8.44
CA THR A 122 -12.57 3.57 7.39
C THR A 122 -13.69 3.07 6.47
N ARG A 123 -14.17 1.83 6.67
CA ARG A 123 -15.20 1.16 5.84
C ARG A 123 -14.86 1.13 4.33
N THR A 124 -13.58 1.12 4.00
CA THR A 124 -13.08 1.09 2.61
C THR A 124 -12.70 -0.31 2.15
N LEU A 125 -12.62 -1.28 3.06
CA LEU A 125 -12.40 -2.69 2.74
C LEU A 125 -13.30 -3.22 1.60
N PRO A 126 -14.64 -3.01 1.59
CA PRO A 126 -15.48 -3.52 0.50
C PRO A 126 -15.23 -2.84 -0.85
N LEU A 127 -14.65 -1.64 -0.86
CA LEU A 127 -14.28 -0.96 -2.11
C LEU A 127 -13.06 -1.62 -2.74
N LEU A 128 -12.12 -2.08 -1.92
CA LEU A 128 -10.85 -2.66 -2.34
C LEU A 128 -10.88 -4.19 -2.34
N ALA A 129 -11.98 -4.82 -1.94
CA ALA A 129 -12.12 -6.26 -1.96
C ALA A 129 -12.02 -6.80 -3.39
N PRO A 130 -11.45 -8.01 -3.58
CA PRO A 130 -11.52 -8.70 -4.86
C PRO A 130 -12.97 -8.81 -5.28
N VAL A 131 -13.31 -8.20 -6.42
CA VAL A 131 -14.59 -8.46 -7.05
C VAL A 131 -14.46 -9.89 -7.58
N SER A 132 -15.09 -10.85 -6.93
CA SER A 132 -15.29 -12.19 -7.47
C SER A 132 -16.08 -12.06 -8.77
N ARG A 133 -15.43 -11.72 -9.88
CA ARG A 133 -15.93 -12.06 -11.19
C ARG A 133 -15.89 -13.57 -11.17
N GLY A 134 -17.08 -14.18 -11.06
CA GLY A 134 -17.22 -15.61 -10.84
C GLY A 134 -16.18 -16.36 -11.66
N ALA A 135 -15.44 -17.24 -10.99
CA ALA A 135 -14.77 -18.31 -11.70
C ALA A 135 -15.78 -18.86 -12.72
N PRO A 136 -15.39 -19.16 -13.98
CA PRO A 136 -16.26 -19.97 -14.82
C PRO A 136 -16.61 -21.17 -13.97
N ARG A 137 -17.89 -21.30 -13.62
CA ARG A 137 -18.40 -22.43 -12.88
C ARG A 137 -18.03 -23.61 -13.76
N ALA A 138 -16.95 -24.30 -13.40
CA ALA A 138 -16.63 -25.59 -13.97
C ALA A 138 -17.87 -26.42 -13.66
N VAL A 139 -18.72 -26.54 -14.68
CA VAL A 139 -19.79 -27.51 -14.72
C VAL A 139 -19.11 -28.84 -14.39
N PRO A 140 -19.43 -29.49 -13.27
CA PRO A 140 -18.99 -30.84 -13.05
C PRO A 140 -19.51 -31.64 -14.24
N ASN A 141 -18.60 -32.21 -15.02
CA ASN A 141 -18.97 -33.16 -16.05
C ASN A 141 -19.46 -34.41 -15.32
N GLU A 142 -20.77 -34.64 -15.46
CA GLU A 142 -21.55 -35.87 -15.25
C GLU A 142 -21.33 -36.69 -13.97
#